data_AF-A0A0D1JRI1-F1
#
_entry.id   AF-A0A0D1JRI1-F1
#
_cell.length_a   1.000
_cell.length_b   1.000
_cell.length_c   1.000
_cell.angle_alpha   90.00
_cell.angle_beta   90.00
_cell.angle_gamma   90.00
#
_symmetry.space_group_name_H-M   'P 1'
#
loop_
_entity.id
_entity.type
_entity.pdbx_description
1 polymer ?
#
loop_
_entity_poly.entity_id
_entity_poly.type
_entity_poly.pdbx_seq_one_letter_code
_entity_poly.pdbx_strand_id
1 'polypeptide(L)' 'MGRNAKFAVDMRVRVNRGDAKDVRGVIVEDYGDHAGYSVDVGENHIVDAARRWAVLLDSGTLVFADDAHLKPE' A
#
# COMPACT_ATOMS: atom_id res chain seq x y z
N MET A 1 0.96 -20.47 -2.78
CA MET A 1 0.38 -20.27 -1.43
C MET A 1 1.18 -19.15 -0.76
N GLY A 2 0.64 -18.02 -0.31
CA GLY A 2 -0.72 -17.52 -0.33
C GLY A 2 -0.69 -16.02 -0.64
N ARG A 3 -1.68 -15.56 -1.40
CA ARG A 3 -1.90 -14.15 -1.67
C ARG A 3 -2.52 -13.54 -0.41
N ASN A 4 -1.72 -13.26 0.60
CA ASN A 4 -2.20 -12.50 1.76
C ASN A 4 -2.21 -11.02 1.37
N ALA A 5 -3.14 -10.65 0.48
CA ALA A 5 -3.41 -9.26 0.19
C ALA A 5 -4.10 -8.70 1.44
N LYS A 6 -3.27 -8.20 2.38
CA LYS A 6 -3.70 -7.64 3.66
C LYS A 6 -4.57 -6.38 3.47
N PHE A 7 -4.55 -5.82 2.27
CA PHE A 7 -5.23 -4.61 1.85
C PHE A 7 -5.84 -4.80 0.46
N ALA A 8 -6.94 -4.09 0.18
CA ALA A 8 -7.65 -4.10 -1.10
C ALA A 8 -8.19 -2.70 -1.41
N VAL A 9 -8.44 -2.43 -2.69
CA VAL A 9 -9.21 -1.23 -3.10
C VAL A 9 -10.60 -1.26 -2.45
N ASP A 10 -11.12 -0.09 -2.11
CA ASP A 10 -12.34 0.16 -1.34
C ASP A 10 -12.26 -0.20 0.16
N MET A 11 -11.08 -0.61 0.67
CA MET A 11 -10.89 -0.93 2.08
C MET A 11 -10.59 0.33 2.92
N ARG A 12 -11.27 0.47 4.07
CA ARG A 12 -10.93 1.49 5.08
C ARG A 12 -9.63 1.14 5.79
N VAL A 13 -8.72 2.11 5.85
CA VAL A 13 -7.41 1.96 6.48
C VAL A 13 -7.04 3.21 7.29
N ARG A 14 -6.14 3.01 8.26
CA ARG A 14 -5.43 4.07 8.97
C ARG A 14 -4.02 4.17 8.42
N VAL A 15 -3.64 5.37 8.00
CA VAL A 15 -2.30 5.70 7.52
C VAL A 15 -1.50 6.28 8.67
N ASN A 16 -0.42 5.61 9.05
CA ASN A 16 0.55 6.13 10.01
C ASN A 16 1.65 6.89 9.25
N ARG A 17 1.64 8.21 9.35
CA ARG A 17 2.70 9.07 8.83
C ARG A 17 3.72 9.32 9.96
N GLY A 18 4.36 8.29 10.50
CA GLY A 18 5.48 8.40 11.45
C GLY A 18 5.26 9.30 12.67
N ASP A 19 5.42 10.61 12.49
CA ASP A 19 5.28 11.70 13.46
C ASP A 19 3.87 12.35 13.51
N ALA A 20 3.02 12.10 12.52
CA ALA A 20 1.64 12.61 12.48
C ALA A 20 0.62 11.61 13.06
N LYS A 21 -0.50 12.15 13.56
CA LYS A 21 -1.65 11.33 14.01
C LYS A 21 -2.07 10.37 12.89
N ASP A 22 -2.40 9.12 13.27
CA ASP A 22 -3.02 8.16 12.37
C ASP A 22 -4.23 8.79 11.69
N VAL A 23 -4.16 8.94 10.37
CA VAL A 23 -5.22 9.53 9.56
C VAL A 23 -6.03 8.43 8.91
N ARG A 24 -7.35 8.58 8.90
CA ARG A 24 -8.27 7.61 8.30
C ARG A 24 -8.49 7.93 6.84
N GLY A 25 -8.65 6.88 6.04
CA GLY A 25 -9.01 6.98 4.64
C GLY A 25 -9.44 5.65 4.05
N VAL A 26 -9.67 5.65 2.75
CA VAL A 26 -10.05 4.48 1.95
C VAL A 26 -9.02 4.27 0.86
N ILE A 27 -8.62 3.02 0.63
CA ILE A 27 -7.77 2.69 -0.50
C ILE A 27 -8.59 2.86 -1.78
N VAL A 28 -8.13 3.71 -2.67
CA VAL A 28 -8.79 3.95 -3.97
C VAL A 28 -8.05 3.27 -5.12
N GLU A 29 -6.76 3.00 -5.00
CA GLU A 29 -5.97 2.29 -6.02
C GLU A 29 -4.85 1.44 -5.40
N ASP A 30 -4.57 0.31 -6.05
CA ASP A 30 -3.41 -0.56 -5.78
C ASP A 30 -2.32 -0.31 -6.84
N TYR A 31 -1.29 0.44 -6.47
CA TYR A 31 -0.10 0.64 -7.29
C TYR A 31 0.99 -0.42 -7.02
N GLY A 32 0.76 -1.34 -6.08
CA GLY A 32 1.64 -2.48 -5.83
C GLY A 32 1.66 -3.48 -6.98
N ASP A 33 0.59 -3.54 -7.78
CA ASP A 33 0.52 -4.36 -8.99
C ASP A 33 1.36 -3.80 -10.15
N HIS A 34 1.58 -2.48 -10.21
CA HIS A 34 2.42 -1.84 -11.24
C HIS A 34 3.93 -2.10 -11.06
N ALA A 35 4.36 -2.65 -9.92
CA ALA A 35 5.70 -3.20 -9.74
C ALA A 35 5.87 -4.61 -10.36
N GLY A 36 4.84 -5.10 -11.08
CA GLY A 36 4.84 -6.33 -11.86
C GLY A 36 5.61 -6.27 -13.19
N TYR A 37 6.47 -5.27 -13.41
CA TYR A 37 7.59 -5.48 -14.33
C TYR A 37 8.71 -6.16 -13.55
N SER A 38 8.56 -7.48 -13.42
CA SER A 38 9.65 -8.42 -13.20
C SER A 38 10.74 -8.18 -14.24
N VAL A 39 11.69 -7.31 -13.92
CA VAL A 39 13.01 -7.32 -14.56
C VAL A 39 13.77 -8.47 -13.91
N ASP A 40 13.81 -9.61 -14.59
CA ASP A 40 14.81 -10.65 -14.33
C ASP A 40 16.19 -10.02 -14.49
N VAL A 41 16.82 -9.68 -13.36
CA VAL A 41 18.26 -9.37 -13.29
C VAL A 41 18.93 -10.55 -12.56
N GLY A 42 19.11 -11.65 -13.29
CA GLY A 42 19.87 -12.83 -12.84
C GLY A 42 19.18 -13.72 -11.79
N GLU A 43 19.96 -14.60 -11.15
CA GLU A 43 19.51 -15.64 -10.19
C GLU A 43 19.09 -15.09 -8.80
N ASN A 44 18.97 -13.78 -8.62
CA ASN A 44 18.72 -13.19 -7.30
C ASN A 44 17.37 -12.48 -7.25
N HIS A 45 16.42 -13.13 -6.57
CA HIS A 45 15.10 -12.64 -6.25
C HIS A 45 15.23 -11.49 -5.23
N ILE A 46 15.28 -10.25 -5.68
CA ILE A 46 15.32 -9.08 -4.81
C ILE A 46 13.91 -8.81 -4.29
N VAL A 47 13.68 -9.30 -3.07
CA VAL A 47 12.79 -8.86 -1.98
C VAL A 47 11.54 -8.02 -2.32
N ASP A 48 10.41 -8.47 -1.75
CA ASP A 48 9.09 -7.82 -1.64
C ASP A 48 8.97 -6.45 -2.33
N ALA A 49 8.39 -6.43 -3.53
CA ALA A 49 7.96 -5.20 -4.17
C ALA A 49 7.14 -4.39 -3.17
N ALA A 50 7.66 -3.23 -2.77
CA ALA A 50 6.98 -2.32 -1.86
C ALA A 50 5.61 -1.96 -2.45
N ARG A 51 4.55 -2.60 -1.94
CA ARG A 51 3.20 -2.40 -2.43
C ARG A 51 2.76 -1.01 -2.02
N ARG A 52 2.62 -0.13 -3.01
CA ARG A 52 2.15 1.24 -2.81
C ARG A 52 0.65 1.31 -3.04
N TRP A 53 -0.05 1.93 -2.11
CA TRP A 53 -1.48 2.11 -2.14
C TRP A 53 -1.80 3.59 -2.22
N ALA A 54 -2.76 3.97 -3.05
CA ALA A 54 -3.35 5.30 -2.99
C ALA A 54 -4.50 5.27 -2.00
N VAL A 55 -4.40 6.07 -0.95
CA VAL A 55 -5.44 6.23 0.07
C VAL A 55 -6.04 7.62 -0.06
N LEU A 56 -7.35 7.69 -0.26
CA LEU A 56 -8.11 8.92 -0.13
C LEU A 56 -8.44 9.12 1.34
N LEU A 57 -7.83 10.12 1.98
CA LEU A 57 -8.13 10.48 3.35
C LEU A 57 -9.53 11.06 3.47
N ASP A 58 -10.12 10.95 4.66
CA ASP A 58 -11.43 11.57 4.96
C ASP A 58 -11.40 13.12 4.82
N SER A 59 -10.20 13.73 4.79
CA SER A 59 -9.99 15.15 4.49
C SER A 59 -10.11 15.50 2.99
N GLY A 60 -10.27 14.51 2.11
CA GLY A 60 -10.23 14.67 0.65
C GLY A 60 -8.83 14.70 0.06
N THR A 61 -7.79 14.43 0.85
CA THR A 61 -6.40 14.39 0.40
C THR A 61 -6.03 12.98 -0.05
N LEU A 62 -5.44 12.85 -1.23
CA LEU A 62 -4.91 11.57 -1.72
C LEU A 62 -3.45 11.41 -1.26
N VAL A 63 -3.15 10.31 -0.58
CA VAL A 63 -1.81 10.00 -0.08
C VAL A 63 -1.34 8.63 -0.57
N PHE A 64 -0.06 8.53 -0.87
CA PHE A 64 0.58 7.26 -1.21
C PHE A 64 1.21 6.68 0.04
N ALA A 65 0.86 5.44 0.37
CA ALA A 65 1.36 4.75 1.55
C ALA A 65 1.75 3.31 1.20
N ASP A 66 2.84 2.84 1.81
CA ASP A 66 3.29 1.47 1.71
C ASP A 66 2.56 0.60 2.75
N ASP A 67 2.56 -0.72 2.60
CA ASP A 67 1.87 -1.64 3.52
C ASP A 67 2.35 -1.52 4.98
N ALA A 68 3.62 -1.16 5.19
CA ALA A 68 4.21 -0.91 6.50
C ALA A 68 3.58 0.30 7.22
N HIS A 69 3.02 1.24 6.47
CA HIS A 69 2.39 2.46 6.98
C HIS A 69 0.86 2.36 7.04
N LEU A 70 0.29 1.22 6.64
CA LEU A 70 -1.15 0.99 6.65
C LEU A 70 -1.57 0.03 7.76
N LYS A 71 -2.70 0.33 8.38
CA LYS A 71 -3.37 -0.55 9.33
C LYS A 71 -4.86 -0.68 8.96
N PRO A 72 -5.43 -1.88 8.97
CA PRO A 72 -6.88 -2.02 8.85
C PRO A 72 -7.58 -1.28 10.00
N GLU A 73 -8.78 -0.74 9.73
CA GLU A 73 -9.63 -0.15 10.77
C GLU A 73 -10.19 -1.20 11.72
#